data_AF-A0AAV9EES1-F1
#
_entry.id   AF-A0AAV9EES1-F1
#
_cell.length_a   1.000
_cell.length_b   1.000
_cell.length_c   1.000
_cell.angle_alpha   90.00
_cell.angle_beta   90.00
_cell.angle_gamma   90.00
#
_symmetry.space_group_name_H-M   'P 1'
#
loop_
_entity.id
_entity.type
_entity.pdbx_description
1 polymer ?
#
loop_
_entity_poly.entity_id
_entity_poly.type
_entity_poly.pdbx_seq_one_letter_code
_entity_poly.pdbx_strand_id
1 'polypeptide(L)' 'MSGLLLGTIKKPVQTDATFNQWEINNCTVLGWLYNSMETRIYNMFMYHDTVDSLWAALKKTYGHARNDSRIYELYKDIA' A
#
# COMPACT_ATOMS: atom_id res chain seq x y z
N MET A 1 10.93 5.31 1.16
CA MET A 1 9.70 4.69 0.60
C MET A 1 9.14 3.59 1.50
N SER A 2 9.97 2.75 2.14
CA SER A 2 9.54 1.70 3.09
C SER A 2 8.59 2.17 4.21
N GLY A 3 8.73 3.41 4.68
CA GLY A 3 7.85 3.96 5.72
C GLY A 3 6.38 4.18 5.30
N LEU A 4 6.08 4.30 4.00
CA LEU A 4 4.68 4.37 3.53
C LEU A 4 4.01 3.00 3.56
N LEU A 5 4.74 1.95 3.21
CA LEU A 5 4.26 0.56 3.26
C LEU A 5 4.06 0.06 4.70
N LEU A 6 4.91 0.52 5.61
CA LEU A 6 4.81 0.21 7.05
C LEU A 6 3.79 1.08 7.79
N GLY A 7 3.18 2.07 7.12
CA GLY A 7 2.26 3.03 7.75
C GLY A 7 2.95 3.97 8.77
N THR A 8 4.28 4.00 8.80
CA THR A 8 5.05 4.87 9.71
C THR A 8 5.09 6.31 9.22
N ILE A 9 4.93 6.53 7.92
CA ILE A 9 4.78 7.87 7.32
C ILE A 9 3.29 8.15 7.11
N LYS A 10 2.72 8.96 8.00
CA LYS A 10 1.31 9.39 7.89
C LYS A 10 1.13 10.45 6.82
N LYS A 11 -0.10 10.54 6.30
CA LYS A 11 -0.51 11.61 5.39
C LYS A 11 -0.30 12.98 6.08
N PRO A 12 0.59 13.84 5.58
CA PRO A 12 0.77 15.18 6.12
C PRO A 12 -0.42 16.07 5.74
N VAL A 13 -0.55 17.21 6.41
CA VAL A 13 -1.55 18.22 6.07
C VAL A 13 -1.20 18.82 4.70
N GLN A 14 -2.19 19.19 3.90
CA GLN A 14 -1.96 19.73 2.54
C GLN A 14 -1.10 21.00 2.51
N THR A 15 -1.05 21.75 3.61
CA THR A 15 -0.23 22.96 3.75
C THR A 15 1.23 22.66 4.09
N ASP A 16 1.57 21.41 4.37
CA ASP A 16 2.93 20.99 4.71
C ASP A 16 3.80 20.92 3.46
N ALA A 17 5.03 21.44 3.53
CA ALA A 17 5.99 21.40 2.44
C ALA A 17 6.31 19.96 1.97
N THR A 18 6.10 18.97 2.84
CA THR A 18 6.32 17.54 2.54
C THR A 18 5.14 16.86 1.84
N PHE A 19 3.97 17.52 1.72
CA PHE A 19 2.76 16.93 1.14
C PHE A 19 2.95 16.47 -0.31
N ASN A 20 3.53 17.32 -1.16
CA ASN A 20 3.76 16.97 -2.56
C ASN A 20 4.67 15.75 -2.71
N GLN A 21 5.74 15.69 -1.91
CA GLN A 21 6.65 14.55 -1.94
C GLN A 21 5.98 13.28 -1.41
N TRP A 22 5.14 13.41 -0.38
CA TRP A 22 4.34 12.31 0.14
C TRP A 22 3.35 11.78 -0.91
N GLU A 23 2.66 12.67 -1.63
CA GLU A 23 1.70 12.32 -2.67
C GLU A 23 2.36 11.57 -3.84
N ILE A 24 3.50 12.07 -4.34
CA ILE A 24 4.28 11.40 -5.39
C ILE A 24 4.65 9.98 -4.96
N ASN A 25 5.16 9.83 -3.74
CA ASN A 25 5.56 8.53 -3.22
C ASN A 25 4.35 7.60 -3.01
N ASN A 26 3.22 8.13 -2.53
CA ASN A 26 1.97 7.37 -2.35
C ASN A 26 1.45 6.85 -3.70
N CYS A 27 1.36 7.71 -4.71
CA CYS A 27 0.91 7.34 -6.06
C CYS A 27 1.85 6.31 -6.72
N THR A 28 3.16 6.47 -6.54
CA THR A 28 4.16 5.55 -7.09
C THR A 28 3.98 4.14 -6.51
N VAL A 29 3.87 4.03 -5.18
CA VAL A 29 3.71 2.75 -4.49
C VAL A 29 2.34 2.12 -4.79
N LEU A 30 1.27 2.91 -4.86
CA LEU A 30 -0.04 2.42 -5.31
C LEU A 30 0.04 1.85 -6.73
N GLY A 31 0.73 2.53 -7.65
CA GLY A 31 0.99 2.04 -8.99
C GLY A 31 1.68 0.67 -8.98
N TRP A 32 2.75 0.51 -8.21
CA TRP A 32 3.44 -0.79 -8.10
C TRP A 32 2.53 -1.90 -7.55
N LEU A 33 1.77 -1.60 -6.49
CA LEU A 33 0.85 -2.56 -5.90
C LEU A 33 -0.25 -2.97 -6.87
N TYR A 34 -0.90 -2.00 -7.53
CA TYR A 34 -1.97 -2.28 -8.49
C TYR A 34 -1.48 -3.04 -9.73
N ASN A 35 -0.31 -2.70 -10.26
CA ASN A 35 0.26 -3.41 -11.40
C ASN A 35 0.70 -4.85 -11.04
N SER A 36 0.94 -5.12 -9.76
CA SER A 36 1.33 -6.46 -9.28
C SER A 36 0.14 -7.34 -8.89
N MET A 37 -1.09 -6.81 -8.92
CA MET A 37 -2.29 -7.54 -8.53
C MET A 37 -2.91 -8.27 -9.71
N GLU A 38 -3.46 -9.46 -9.44
CA GLU A 38 -4.40 -10.08 -10.37
C GLU A 38 -5.63 -9.19 -10.56
N THR A 39 -6.19 -9.15 -11.77
CA THR A 39 -7.33 -8.28 -12.14
C THR A 39 -8.50 -8.36 -11.15
N ARG A 40 -8.77 -9.55 -10.62
CA ARG A 40 -9.84 -9.75 -9.62
C ARG A 40 -9.54 -9.06 -8.29
N ILE A 41 -8.29 -9.14 -7.83
CA ILE A 41 -7.83 -8.47 -6.61
C ILE A 41 -7.80 -6.96 -6.86
N TYR A 42 -7.24 -6.51 -7.98
CA TYR A 42 -7.24 -5.10 -8.38
C TYR A 42 -8.65 -4.49 -8.32
N ASN A 43 -9.64 -5.10 -8.98
CA ASN A 43 -11.02 -4.58 -8.99
C ASN A 43 -11.66 -4.51 -7.60
N MET A 44 -11.23 -5.36 -6.67
CA MET A 44 -11.73 -5.36 -5.30
C MET A 44 -11.15 -4.21 -4.46
N PHE A 45 -9.94 -3.75 -4.78
CA PHE A 45 -9.19 -2.79 -3.97
C PHE A 45 -8.84 -1.47 -4.68
N MET A 46 -9.20 -1.29 -5.94
CA MET A 46 -8.83 -0.09 -6.74
C MET A 46 -9.37 1.25 -6.21
N TYR A 47 -10.31 1.22 -5.26
CA TYR A 47 -10.93 2.41 -4.66
C TYR A 47 -10.12 3.03 -3.52
N HIS A 48 -8.91 2.52 -3.25
CA HIS A 48 -8.04 3.03 -2.19
C HIS A 48 -7.07 4.10 -2.69
N ASP A 49 -7.21 5.31 -2.16
CA ASP A 49 -6.39 6.48 -2.55
C ASP A 49 -5.08 6.61 -1.75
N THR A 50 -4.89 5.77 -0.73
CA THR A 50 -3.66 5.75 0.06
C THR A 50 -3.12 4.34 0.21
N VAL A 51 -1.79 4.22 0.16
CA VAL A 51 -1.06 2.97 0.40
C VAL A 51 -1.46 2.35 1.74
N ASP A 52 -1.59 3.17 2.78
CA ASP A 52 -1.99 2.73 4.12
C ASP A 52 -3.39 2.11 4.13
N SER A 53 -4.37 2.75 3.47
CA SER A 53 -5.74 2.24 3.41
C SER A 53 -5.85 0.94 2.60
N LEU A 54 -5.17 0.87 1.45
CA LEU A 54 -5.07 -0.33 0.63
C LEU A 54 -4.45 -1.47 1.44
N TRP A 55 -3.34 -1.19 2.11
CA TRP A 55 -2.61 -2.17 2.89
C TRP A 55 -3.41 -2.70 4.09
N ALA A 56 -4.12 -1.82 4.79
CA ALA A 56 -5.02 -2.21 5.87
C ALA A 56 -6.16 -3.11 5.38
N ALA A 57 -6.75 -2.80 4.21
CA ALA A 57 -7.81 -3.60 3.61
C ALA A 57 -7.32 -4.99 3.15
N LEU A 58 -6.13 -5.06 2.56
CA LEU A 58 -5.48 -6.32 2.19
C LEU A 58 -5.21 -7.18 3.43
N LYS A 59 -4.63 -6.61 4.49
CA LYS A 59 -4.42 -7.31 5.76
C LYS A 59 -5.74 -7.77 6.39
N LYS A 60 -6.81 -6.99 6.32
CA LYS A 60 -8.11 -7.40 6.87
C LYS A 60 -8.73 -8.56 6.06
N THR A 61 -8.57 -8.54 4.74
CA THR A 61 -9.18 -9.53 3.84
C THR A 61 -8.39 -10.83 3.79
N TYR A 62 -7.07 -10.73 3.82
CA TYR A 62 -6.17 -11.86 3.64
C TYR A 62 -5.29 -12.16 4.84
N GLY A 63 -5.19 -11.30 5.86
CA GLY A 63 -4.32 -11.48 7.03
C GLY A 63 -4.86 -12.43 8.10
N HIS A 64 -5.61 -13.46 7.70
CA HIS A 64 -5.81 -14.62 8.57
C HIS A 64 -4.54 -15.48 8.53
N ALA A 65 -4.14 -16.03 9.68
CA ALA A 65 -2.85 -16.69 10.00
C ALA A 65 -2.26 -17.70 8.97
N ARG A 66 -3.02 -18.12 7.95
CA ARG A 66 -2.57 -19.01 6.87
C ARG A 66 -2.04 -18.27 5.63
N ASN A 67 -2.27 -16.95 5.53
CA ASN A 67 -1.89 -16.10 4.38
C ASN A 67 -0.87 -15.01 4.75
N ASP A 68 -0.57 -14.79 6.03
CA ASP A 68 0.44 -13.83 6.48
C ASP A 68 1.85 -14.15 5.95
N SER A 69 2.17 -15.44 5.73
CA SER A 69 3.45 -15.85 5.12
C SER A 69 3.59 -15.37 3.68
N ARG A 70 2.49 -15.33 2.92
CA ARG A 70 2.47 -14.95 1.51
C ARG A 70 2.46 -13.44 1.31
N ILE A 71 1.80 -12.73 2.24
CA ILE A 71 1.89 -11.27 2.36
C ILE A 71 3.33 -10.86 2.72
N TYR A 72 3.99 -11.61 3.61
CA TYR A 72 5.40 -11.38 3.97
C TYR A 72 6.38 -11.67 2.82
N GLU A 73 6.14 -12.71 2.01
CA GLU A 73 6.96 -12.99 0.81
C GLU A 73 6.87 -11.86 -0.23
N LEU A 74 5.67 -11.32 -0.48
CA LEU A 74 5.50 -10.16 -1.37
C LEU A 74 6.30 -8.94 -0.92
N TYR A 75 6.45 -8.75 0.39
CA TYR A 75 7.30 -7.67 0.90
C TYR A 75 8.79 -7.90 0.70
N LYS A 76 9.22 -9.16 0.73
CA LYS A 76 10.63 -9.53 0.61
C LYS A 76 11.12 -9.43 -0.84
N ASP A 77 10.25 -9.68 -1.81
CA ASP A 77 10.59 -9.62 -3.24
C ASP A 77 10.64 -8.19 -3.81
N ILE A 78 10.15 -7.18 -3.06
CA ILE A 78 10.18 -5.76 -3.45
C ILE A 78 11.43 -5.04 -2.85
N ALA A 79 12.19 -5.69 -1.96
CA ALA A 79 13.38 -5.14 -1.29
C ALA A 79 14.68 -5.54 -2.01
#